data_AF-A0A0G1W7A6-F1
#
_entry.id   AF-A0A0G1W7A6-F1
#
_cell.length_a   1.000
_cell.length_b   1.000
_cell.length_c   1.000
_cell.angle_alpha   90.00
_cell.angle_beta   90.00
_cell.angle_gamma   90.00
#
_symmetry.space_group_name_H-M   'P 1'
#
loop_
_entity.id
_entity.type
_entity.pdbx_description
1 polymer ?
#
loop_
_entity_poly.entity_id
_entity_poly.type
_entity_poly.pdbx_seq_one_letter_code
_entity_poly.pdbx_strand_id
1 'polypeptide(L)'
;MSIELKNKNLILILTLAAILIGVSAFMFLTGRLDFLKKVFPEPAPTNEIVGQDAYSMALAKAQEWQLDAVLVYLSSGELNQRDRADSWVLIFVSPQNKQKGFQVEISQKQILSSKEIEYQSSGEIIPLSFAVTPEQAVEKVKAMSDYQGVEILSVDAVYGKGTKTWYWGVKTSKGTVSVEAK
;
A
#
# COMPACT_ATOMS: atom_id res chain seq x y z
N MET A 1 43.70 20.30 -32.01
CA MET A 1 43.37 20.99 -30.73
C MET A 1 42.08 20.38 -30.16
N SER A 2 42.14 19.17 -29.59
CA SER A 2 40.94 18.44 -29.10
C SER A 2 41.24 17.47 -27.95
N ILE A 3 42.50 17.04 -27.79
CA ILE A 3 42.92 16.11 -26.73
C ILE A 3 43.04 16.83 -25.36
N GLU A 4 43.40 18.12 -25.35
CA GLU A 4 43.63 18.89 -24.12
C GLU A 4 42.35 19.22 -23.32
N LEU A 5 41.21 19.39 -24.00
CA LEU A 5 39.92 19.71 -23.37
C LEU A 5 39.32 18.50 -22.64
N LYS A 6 39.58 17.28 -23.11
CA LYS A 6 39.03 16.04 -22.50
C LYS A 6 39.68 15.72 -21.16
N ASN A 7 40.99 15.99 -21.02
CA ASN A 7 41.74 15.74 -19.79
C ASN A 7 41.37 16.73 -18.66
N LYS A 8 41.06 17.99 -18.97
CA LYS A 8 40.66 18.97 -17.95
C LYS A 8 39.32 18.61 -17.30
N ASN A 9 38.35 18.15 -18.07
CA ASN A 9 37.05 17.71 -17.54
C ASN A 9 37.18 16.42 -16.72
N LEU A 10 38.04 15.49 -17.12
CA LEU A 10 38.30 14.26 -16.36
C LEU A 10 38.95 14.55 -15.01
N ILE A 11 39.93 15.45 -14.96
CA ILE A 11 40.59 15.88 -13.72
C ILE A 11 39.58 16.60 -12.81
N LEU A 12 38.70 17.44 -13.36
CA LEU A 12 37.66 18.11 -12.58
C LEU A 12 36.68 17.11 -11.94
N ILE A 13 36.23 16.10 -12.69
CA ILE A 13 35.31 15.06 -12.20
C ILE A 13 35.98 14.20 -11.11
N LEU A 14 37.24 13.80 -11.32
CA LEU A 14 37.98 13.02 -10.33
C LEU A 14 38.23 13.82 -9.03
N THR A 15 38.47 15.12 -9.14
CA THR A 15 38.65 16.00 -7.99
C THR A 15 37.35 16.16 -7.21
N LEU A 16 36.21 16.35 -7.89
CA LEU A 16 34.89 16.40 -7.25
C LEU A 16 34.52 15.08 -6.56
N ALA A 17 34.80 13.94 -7.21
CA ALA A 17 34.56 12.63 -6.62
C ALA A 17 35.42 12.40 -5.37
N ALA A 18 36.69 12.79 -5.40
CA ALA A 18 37.59 12.69 -4.25
C ALA A 18 37.14 13.59 -3.08
N ILE A 19 36.62 14.79 -3.37
CA ILE A 19 36.05 15.68 -2.34
C ILE A 19 34.79 15.05 -1.73
N LEU A 20 33.88 14.49 -2.54
CA LEU A 20 32.67 13.82 -2.05
C LEU A 20 33.00 12.61 -1.18
N ILE A 21 33.96 11.78 -1.59
CA ILE A 21 34.43 10.63 -0.80
C ILE A 21 35.12 11.10 0.48
N GLY A 22 35.98 12.12 0.41
CA GLY A 22 36.66 12.69 1.58
C GLY A 22 35.70 13.30 2.59
N VAL A 23 34.67 14.01 2.13
CA VAL A 23 33.61 14.57 2.97
C VAL A 23 32.78 13.45 3.62
N SER A 24 32.50 12.38 2.87
CA SER A 24 31.79 11.20 3.39
C SER A 24 32.58 10.47 4.47
N ALA A 25 33.87 10.23 4.22
CA ALA A 25 34.79 9.60 5.17
C ALA A 25 35.02 10.47 6.41
N PHE A 26 35.14 11.79 6.25
CA PHE A 26 35.24 12.74 7.35
C PHE A 26 33.95 12.77 8.19
N MET A 27 32.77 12.73 7.56
CA MET A 27 31.49 12.63 8.28
C MET A 27 31.33 11.30 9.03
N PHE A 28 31.86 10.21 8.47
CA PHE A 28 31.88 8.89 9.12
C PHE A 28 32.83 8.86 10.32
N LEU A 29 34.05 9.39 10.17
CA LEU A 29 35.08 9.41 11.23
C LEU A 29 34.74 10.36 12.39
N THR A 30 34.02 11.45 12.13
CA THR A 30 33.67 12.45 13.16
C THR A 30 32.35 12.16 13.88
N GLY A 31 31.68 11.04 13.59
CA GLY A 31 30.36 10.73 14.16
C GLY A 31 29.25 11.69 13.71
N ARG A 32 29.49 12.53 12.70
CA ARG A 32 28.50 13.49 12.18
C ARG A 32 27.34 12.83 11.42
N LEU A 33 27.45 11.54 11.12
CA LEU A 33 26.29 10.74 10.69
C LEU A 33 25.21 10.65 11.78
N ASP A 34 25.60 10.58 13.06
CA ASP A 34 24.64 10.60 14.16
C ASP A 34 24.01 11.98 14.34
N PHE A 35 24.76 13.05 14.03
CA PHE A 35 24.20 14.40 13.94
C PHE A 35 23.17 14.49 12.81
N LEU A 36 23.43 13.93 11.62
CA LEU A 36 22.46 13.89 10.53
C LEU A 36 21.21 13.07 10.91
N LYS A 37 21.35 11.91 11.57
CA LYS A 37 20.20 11.14 12.09
C LYS A 37 19.42 11.88 13.18
N LYS A 38 20.09 12.76 13.93
CA LYS A 38 19.45 13.57 14.99
C LYS A 38 18.77 14.83 14.44
N VAL A 39 19.31 15.40 13.36
CA VAL A 39 18.77 16.58 12.66
C VAL A 39 17.67 16.17 11.68
N PHE A 40 17.82 15.01 11.06
CA PHE A 40 16.85 14.37 10.18
C PHE A 40 16.51 13.00 10.79
N PRO A 41 15.73 12.96 11.88
CA PRO A 41 15.21 11.69 12.37
C PRO A 41 14.45 11.03 11.22
N GLU A 42 14.87 9.83 10.87
CA GLU A 42 14.11 8.98 9.97
C GLU A 42 12.70 8.87 10.59
N PRO A 43 11.63 9.17 9.83
CA PRO A 43 10.29 9.08 10.39
C PRO A 43 10.12 7.66 10.94
N ALA A 44 9.59 7.55 12.16
CA ALA A 44 9.34 6.27 12.79
C ALA A 44 8.65 5.35 11.76
N PRO A 45 9.07 4.06 11.65
CA PRO A 45 8.47 3.15 10.69
C PRO A 45 6.95 3.20 10.87
N THR A 46 6.25 3.62 9.82
CA THR A 46 4.80 3.68 9.88
C THR A 46 4.29 2.24 9.91
N ASN A 47 3.42 1.93 10.87
CA ASN A 47 2.71 0.64 10.92
C ASN A 47 1.62 0.55 9.84
N GLU A 48 1.37 1.67 9.13
CA GLU A 48 0.45 1.80 8.01
C GLU A 48 0.86 0.90 6.85
N ILE A 49 -0.12 0.25 6.22
CA ILE A 49 0.09 -0.57 5.03
C ILE A 49 -0.90 -0.15 3.93
N VAL A 50 -0.36 0.12 2.75
CA VAL A 50 -1.15 0.46 1.55
C VAL A 50 -1.94 -0.78 1.13
N GLY A 51 -3.17 -0.60 0.66
CA GLY A 51 -4.03 -1.74 0.28
C GLY A 51 -3.39 -2.68 -0.75
N GLN A 52 -2.56 -2.14 -1.65
CA GLN A 52 -1.81 -2.92 -2.63
C GLN A 52 -0.71 -3.81 -2.01
N ASP A 53 -0.03 -3.30 -0.97
CA ASP A 53 0.98 -4.07 -0.26
C ASP A 53 0.33 -5.20 0.54
N ALA A 54 -0.80 -4.90 1.21
CA ALA A 54 -1.61 -5.90 1.91
C ALA A 54 -2.09 -6.99 0.94
N TYR A 55 -2.57 -6.60 -0.24
CA TYR A 55 -2.95 -7.54 -1.30
C TYR A 55 -1.79 -8.45 -1.71
N SER A 56 -0.61 -7.88 -2.00
CA SER A 56 0.55 -8.64 -2.46
C SER A 56 1.02 -9.66 -1.42
N MET A 57 1.06 -9.26 -0.15
CA MET A 57 1.39 -10.15 0.98
C MET A 57 0.38 -11.28 1.13
N ALA A 58 -0.91 -10.96 1.08
CA ALA A 58 -1.97 -11.94 1.26
C ALA A 58 -2.10 -12.90 0.08
N LEU A 59 -1.88 -12.42 -1.14
CA LEU A 59 -1.88 -13.26 -2.34
C LEU A 59 -0.80 -14.33 -2.27
N ALA A 60 0.43 -13.95 -1.89
CA ALA A 60 1.51 -14.91 -1.72
C ALA A 60 1.13 -16.02 -0.74
N LYS A 61 0.48 -15.66 0.39
CA LYS A 61 0.02 -16.63 1.38
C LYS A 61 -1.15 -17.49 0.88
N ALA A 62 -2.09 -16.90 0.14
CA ALA A 62 -3.20 -17.63 -0.45
C ALA A 62 -2.76 -18.60 -1.54
N GLN A 63 -1.68 -18.29 -2.26
CA GLN A 63 -1.08 -19.16 -3.28
C GLN A 63 -0.37 -20.37 -2.67
N GLU A 64 0.08 -20.31 -1.41
CA GLU A 64 0.51 -21.48 -0.66
C GLU A 64 -0.65 -22.45 -0.37
N TRP A 65 -1.87 -21.93 -0.22
CA TRP A 65 -3.09 -22.73 -0.03
C TRP A 65 -3.59 -23.31 -1.36
N GLN A 66 -3.76 -22.46 -2.37
CA GLN A 66 -4.18 -22.83 -3.73
C GLN A 66 -3.50 -21.93 -4.76
N LEU A 67 -2.79 -22.51 -5.73
CA LEU A 67 -2.06 -21.74 -6.74
C LEU A 67 -2.94 -20.83 -7.59
N ASP A 68 -4.21 -21.19 -7.77
CA ASP A 68 -5.21 -20.43 -8.54
C ASP A 68 -6.09 -19.53 -7.66
N ALA A 69 -5.64 -19.20 -6.45
CA ALA A 69 -6.36 -18.31 -5.53
C ALA A 69 -6.64 -16.94 -6.18
N VAL A 70 -7.90 -16.53 -6.16
CA VAL A 70 -8.39 -15.23 -6.64
C VAL A 70 -9.07 -14.46 -5.51
N LEU A 71 -8.87 -13.14 -5.49
CA LEU A 71 -9.42 -12.25 -4.47
C LEU A 71 -10.92 -12.02 -4.71
N VAL A 72 -11.72 -12.11 -3.64
CA VAL A 72 -13.18 -11.86 -3.69
C VAL A 72 -13.67 -10.89 -2.62
N TYR A 73 -12.81 -10.54 -1.66
CA TYR A 73 -13.11 -9.58 -0.61
C TYR A 73 -11.84 -8.84 -0.19
N LEU A 74 -11.96 -7.52 -0.05
CA LEU A 74 -10.93 -6.63 0.47
C LEU A 74 -11.61 -5.63 1.40
N SER A 75 -11.15 -5.54 2.64
CA SER A 75 -11.65 -4.59 3.62
C SER A 75 -10.51 -4.06 4.48
N SER A 76 -10.50 -2.76 4.70
CA SER A 76 -9.59 -2.13 5.66
C SER A 76 -10.14 -2.21 7.08
N GLY A 77 -9.25 -2.24 8.05
CA GLY A 77 -9.58 -1.85 9.42
C GLY A 77 -9.84 -0.34 9.54
N GLU A 78 -9.86 0.14 10.78
CA GLU A 78 -10.04 1.56 11.06
C GLU A 78 -8.91 2.39 10.42
N LEU A 79 -9.28 3.52 9.80
CA LEU A 79 -8.30 4.45 9.29
C LEU A 79 -7.78 5.36 10.40
N ASN A 80 -6.47 5.60 10.38
CA ASN A 80 -5.83 6.54 11.30
C ASN A 80 -6.05 8.01 10.87
N GLN A 81 -5.49 8.95 11.63
CA GLN A 81 -5.58 10.39 11.34
C GLN A 81 -4.98 10.84 9.99
N ARG A 82 -4.22 9.96 9.33
CA ARG A 82 -3.66 10.16 7.98
C ARG A 82 -4.47 9.46 6.89
N ASP A 83 -5.66 8.97 7.25
CA ASP A 83 -6.55 8.19 6.39
C ASP A 83 -5.86 6.94 5.81
N ARG A 84 -5.05 6.28 6.63
CA ARG A 84 -4.36 5.04 6.29
C ARG A 84 -4.78 3.94 7.24
N ALA A 85 -4.99 2.75 6.69
CA ALA A 85 -5.29 1.57 7.48
C ALA A 85 -3.98 0.96 8.01
N ASP A 86 -4.01 0.51 9.25
CA ASP A 86 -2.95 -0.32 9.83
C ASP A 86 -3.23 -1.81 9.66
N SER A 87 -4.43 -2.16 9.18
CA SER A 87 -4.93 -3.52 9.10
C SER A 87 -5.85 -3.74 7.91
N TRP A 88 -5.83 -4.97 7.38
CA TRP A 88 -6.62 -5.39 6.24
C TRP A 88 -7.08 -6.83 6.40
N VAL A 89 -8.30 -7.10 5.94
CA VAL A 89 -8.86 -8.45 5.82
C VAL A 89 -9.10 -8.75 4.35
N LEU A 90 -8.53 -9.86 3.90
CA LEU A 90 -8.62 -10.31 2.52
C LEU A 90 -9.18 -11.73 2.50
N ILE A 91 -10.10 -12.01 1.57
CA ILE A 91 -10.60 -13.37 1.34
C ILE A 91 -10.34 -13.75 -0.10
N PHE A 92 -9.70 -14.91 -0.25
CA PHE A 92 -9.43 -15.56 -1.52
C PHE A 92 -10.28 -16.80 -1.67
N VAL A 93 -10.57 -17.18 -2.89
CA VAL A 93 -11.19 -18.47 -3.24
C VAL A 93 -10.41 -19.11 -4.37
N SER A 94 -10.51 -20.44 -4.51
CA SER A 94 -10.08 -21.12 -5.71
C SER A 94 -11.29 -21.34 -6.62
N PRO A 95 -11.26 -20.96 -7.92
CA PRO A 95 -12.31 -21.29 -8.87
C PRO A 95 -12.61 -22.81 -8.94
N GLN A 96 -11.64 -23.65 -8.57
CA GLN A 96 -11.75 -25.10 -8.52
C GLN A 96 -12.35 -25.62 -7.21
N ASN A 97 -12.30 -24.84 -6.12
CA ASN A 97 -12.85 -25.22 -4.82
C ASN A 97 -13.81 -24.14 -4.28
N LYS A 98 -15.04 -24.16 -4.77
CA LYS A 98 -16.04 -23.09 -4.56
C LYS A 98 -16.71 -23.07 -3.19
N GLN A 99 -16.43 -24.04 -2.32
CA GLN A 99 -17.05 -24.14 -0.98
C GLN A 99 -16.14 -23.65 0.14
N LYS A 100 -14.88 -23.37 -0.19
CA LYS A 100 -13.84 -22.94 0.75
C LYS A 100 -13.29 -21.60 0.31
N GLY A 101 -12.99 -20.77 1.30
CA GLY A 101 -12.23 -19.54 1.13
C GLY A 101 -11.00 -19.58 2.01
N PHE A 102 -10.08 -18.65 1.76
CA PHE A 102 -8.89 -18.47 2.56
C PHE A 102 -8.82 -17.02 3.00
N GLN A 103 -8.96 -16.82 4.30
CA GLN A 103 -8.93 -15.50 4.92
C GLN A 103 -7.50 -15.21 5.39
N VAL A 104 -7.03 -14.03 5.03
CA VAL A 104 -5.75 -13.48 5.50
C VAL A 104 -6.03 -12.16 6.20
N GLU A 105 -5.57 -12.05 7.44
CA GLU A 105 -5.61 -10.82 8.24
C GLU A 105 -4.20 -10.28 8.35
N ILE A 106 -4.02 -9.04 7.93
CA ILE A 106 -2.76 -8.32 8.00
C ILE A 106 -2.91 -7.16 8.96
N SER A 107 -1.93 -6.94 9.82
CA SER A 107 -1.83 -5.73 10.63
C SER A 107 -0.36 -5.37 10.84
N GLN A 108 -0.06 -4.07 10.87
CA GLN A 108 1.29 -3.56 11.12
C GLN A 108 2.34 -4.19 10.20
N LYS A 109 1.99 -4.39 8.91
CA LYS A 109 2.83 -5.05 7.89
C LYS A 109 3.18 -6.51 8.20
N GLN A 110 2.37 -7.20 8.98
CA GLN A 110 2.54 -8.61 9.32
C GLN A 110 1.24 -9.38 9.10
N ILE A 111 1.34 -10.63 8.65
CA ILE A 111 0.19 -11.55 8.61
C ILE A 111 -0.07 -11.98 10.06
N LEU A 112 -1.20 -11.54 10.62
CA LEU A 112 -1.63 -11.95 11.97
C LEU A 112 -2.29 -13.32 11.95
N SER A 113 -3.04 -13.61 10.90
CA SER A 113 -3.82 -14.84 10.77
C SER A 113 -3.97 -15.22 9.31
N SER A 114 -3.93 -16.52 9.03
CA SER A 114 -4.25 -17.08 7.73
C SER A 114 -4.94 -18.43 7.93
N LYS A 115 -6.17 -18.58 7.43
CA LYS A 115 -6.97 -19.79 7.67
C LYS A 115 -7.93 -20.09 6.53
N GLU A 116 -8.18 -21.38 6.32
CA GLU A 116 -9.31 -21.82 5.52
C GLU A 116 -10.62 -21.53 6.28
N ILE A 117 -11.61 -21.02 5.55
CA ILE A 117 -12.95 -20.72 6.04
C ILE A 117 -13.99 -21.42 5.16
N GLU A 118 -15.15 -21.73 5.73
CA GLU A 118 -16.31 -22.03 4.90
C GLU A 118 -16.71 -20.76 4.14
N TYR A 119 -16.85 -20.88 2.83
CA TYR A 119 -17.19 -19.75 1.98
C TYR A 119 -18.33 -20.17 1.06
N GLN A 120 -19.50 -19.61 1.30
CA GLN A 120 -20.71 -19.85 0.50
C GLN A 120 -21.09 -18.63 -0.36
N SER A 121 -20.23 -17.61 -0.39
CA SER A 121 -20.58 -16.30 -0.94
C SER A 121 -20.46 -16.24 -2.47
N SER A 122 -21.37 -15.44 -3.04
CA SER A 122 -21.49 -15.06 -4.46
C SER A 122 -20.63 -13.83 -4.82
N GLY A 123 -19.51 -13.62 -4.12
CA GLY A 123 -18.62 -12.49 -4.40
C GLY A 123 -18.08 -12.61 -5.82
N GLU A 124 -18.11 -11.52 -6.58
CA GLU A 124 -17.40 -11.52 -7.86
C GLU A 124 -15.89 -11.48 -7.61
N ILE A 125 -15.13 -11.86 -8.64
CA ILE A 125 -13.68 -11.74 -8.58
C ILE A 125 -13.30 -10.26 -8.60
N ILE A 126 -12.50 -9.85 -7.61
CA ILE A 126 -11.88 -8.53 -7.57
C ILE A 126 -10.77 -8.49 -8.64
N PRO A 127 -10.77 -7.50 -9.55
CA PRO A 127 -9.69 -7.31 -10.51
C PRO A 127 -8.33 -7.18 -9.84
N LEU A 128 -7.28 -7.73 -10.46
CA LEU A 128 -5.89 -7.64 -9.97
C LEU A 128 -5.37 -6.20 -9.89
N SER A 129 -5.99 -5.29 -10.65
CA SER A 129 -5.67 -3.87 -10.66
C SER A 129 -6.95 -3.05 -10.80
N PHE A 130 -7.17 -2.16 -9.85
CA PHE A 130 -8.13 -1.07 -9.97
C PHE A 130 -7.43 0.16 -10.54
N ALA A 131 -8.17 1.01 -11.29
CA ALA A 131 -7.61 2.27 -11.72
C ALA A 131 -7.59 3.31 -10.59
N VAL A 132 -8.52 3.16 -9.63
CA VAL A 132 -8.58 3.95 -8.40
C VAL A 132 -8.16 3.04 -7.24
N THR A 133 -7.15 3.45 -6.46
CA THR A 133 -6.76 2.72 -5.25
C THR A 133 -7.71 3.04 -4.08
N PRO A 134 -7.75 2.22 -3.01
CA PRO A 134 -8.51 2.55 -1.80
C PRO A 134 -8.18 3.95 -1.26
N GLU A 135 -6.90 4.31 -1.24
CA GLU A 135 -6.42 5.60 -0.75
C GLU A 135 -6.91 6.76 -1.62
N GLN A 136 -6.88 6.59 -2.95
CA GLN A 136 -7.43 7.57 -3.88
C GLN A 136 -8.95 7.71 -3.75
N ALA A 137 -9.66 6.63 -3.43
CA ALA A 137 -11.09 6.71 -3.14
C ALA A 137 -11.38 7.54 -1.90
N VAL A 138 -10.57 7.38 -0.84
CA VAL A 138 -10.67 8.22 0.36
C VAL A 138 -10.39 9.69 0.03
N GLU A 139 -9.33 9.99 -0.71
CA GLU A 139 -9.02 11.35 -1.15
C GLU A 139 -10.17 11.99 -1.94
N LYS A 140 -10.80 11.23 -2.85
CA LYS A 140 -11.99 11.68 -3.60
C LYS A 140 -13.16 12.02 -2.69
N VAL A 141 -13.44 11.21 -1.67
CA VAL A 141 -14.53 11.48 -0.71
C VAL A 141 -14.22 12.72 0.12
N LYS A 142 -12.99 12.88 0.62
CA LYS A 142 -12.58 14.06 1.39
C LYS A 142 -12.63 15.36 0.59
N ALA A 143 -12.49 15.28 -0.73
CA ALA A 143 -12.62 16.43 -1.63
C ALA A 143 -14.09 16.88 -1.83
N MET A 144 -15.08 16.07 -1.47
CA MET A 144 -16.50 16.44 -1.57
C MET A 144 -16.86 17.44 -0.47
N SER A 145 -17.57 18.52 -0.82
CA SER A 145 -17.95 19.59 0.12
C SER A 145 -18.64 19.05 1.38
N ASP A 146 -19.52 18.07 1.22
CA ASP A 146 -20.36 17.55 2.29
C ASP A 146 -19.59 16.60 3.24
N TYR A 147 -18.37 16.22 2.86
CA TYR A 147 -17.50 15.30 3.57
C TYR A 147 -16.19 15.94 4.05
N GLN A 148 -16.02 17.25 3.88
CA GLN A 148 -14.89 17.97 4.44
C GLN A 148 -14.89 17.88 5.97
N GLY A 149 -13.78 17.42 6.55
CA GLY A 149 -13.63 17.22 7.99
C GLY A 149 -14.44 16.04 8.56
N VAL A 150 -15.11 15.24 7.70
CA VAL A 150 -15.80 14.03 8.14
C VAL A 150 -14.79 12.92 8.32
N GLU A 151 -14.89 12.23 9.46
CA GLU A 151 -14.08 11.06 9.78
C GLU A 151 -14.37 9.91 8.82
N ILE A 152 -13.29 9.33 8.28
CA ILE A 152 -13.32 8.13 7.45
C ILE A 152 -13.01 6.94 8.35
N LEU A 153 -13.89 5.94 8.34
CA LEU A 153 -13.83 4.79 9.23
C LEU A 153 -13.14 3.61 8.56
N SER A 154 -13.54 3.26 7.34
CA SER A 154 -12.99 2.10 6.62
C SER A 154 -13.20 2.24 5.10
N VAL A 155 -12.52 1.38 4.34
CA VAL A 155 -12.68 1.25 2.89
C VAL A 155 -12.84 -0.22 2.53
N ASP A 156 -13.91 -0.52 1.79
CA ASP A 156 -14.28 -1.88 1.40
C ASP A 156 -14.43 -1.99 -0.12
N ALA A 157 -13.99 -3.09 -0.71
CA ALA A 157 -14.34 -3.42 -2.09
C ALA A 157 -15.80 -3.92 -2.14
N VAL A 158 -16.63 -3.26 -2.95
CA VAL A 158 -18.06 -3.57 -3.08
C VAL A 158 -18.43 -3.78 -4.54
N TYR A 159 -19.09 -4.88 -4.85
CA TYR A 159 -19.57 -5.17 -6.20
C TYR A 159 -21.03 -4.78 -6.37
N GLY A 160 -21.30 -3.83 -7.28
CA GLY A 160 -22.65 -3.44 -7.65
C GLY A 160 -23.27 -4.42 -8.63
N LYS A 161 -24.08 -5.38 -8.16
CA LYS A 161 -24.71 -6.40 -9.03
C LYS A 161 -25.54 -5.82 -10.18
N GLY A 162 -26.19 -4.68 -9.95
CA GLY A 162 -27.01 -4.00 -10.97
C GLY A 162 -26.17 -3.31 -12.05
N THR A 163 -25.06 -2.67 -11.68
CA THR A 163 -24.17 -1.96 -12.60
C THR A 163 -23.07 -2.85 -13.18
N LYS A 164 -22.85 -4.02 -12.57
CA LYS A 164 -21.73 -4.94 -12.86
C LYS A 164 -20.36 -4.25 -12.73
N THR A 165 -20.24 -3.39 -11.72
CA THR A 165 -19.05 -2.56 -11.50
C THR A 165 -18.56 -2.68 -10.06
N TRP A 166 -17.26 -2.60 -9.88
CA TRP A 166 -16.61 -2.52 -8.57
C TRP A 166 -16.51 -1.09 -8.09
N TYR A 167 -16.75 -0.92 -6.79
CA TYR A 167 -16.66 0.34 -6.08
C TYR A 167 -15.80 0.17 -4.84
N TRP A 168 -15.19 1.26 -4.41
CA TRP A 168 -14.75 1.46 -3.04
C TRP A 168 -15.90 2.03 -2.23
N GLY A 169 -16.43 1.24 -1.29
CA GLY A 169 -17.30 1.71 -0.24
C GLY A 169 -16.46 2.41 0.83
N VAL A 170 -16.39 3.73 0.78
CA VAL A 170 -15.71 4.54 1.79
C VAL A 170 -16.71 4.82 2.92
N LYS A 171 -16.52 4.16 4.05
CA LYS A 171 -17.38 4.31 5.22
C LYS A 171 -16.96 5.55 5.99
N THR A 172 -17.92 6.40 6.32
CA THR A 172 -17.72 7.62 7.09
C THR A 172 -18.68 7.67 8.27
N SER A 173 -18.46 8.59 9.21
CA SER A 173 -19.42 8.83 10.29
C SER A 173 -20.82 9.31 9.82
N LYS A 174 -20.94 9.76 8.56
CA LYS A 174 -22.23 10.15 7.93
C LYS A 174 -22.88 9.03 7.09
N GLY A 175 -22.23 7.89 6.95
CA GLY A 175 -22.66 6.80 6.05
C GLY A 175 -21.60 6.42 5.03
N THR A 176 -21.96 5.57 4.07
CA THR A 176 -21.02 5.02 3.08
C THR A 176 -21.16 5.74 1.74
N VAL A 177 -20.03 6.22 1.21
CA VAL A 177 -19.94 6.78 -0.15
C VAL A 177 -19.33 5.73 -1.07
N SER A 178 -19.95 5.48 -2.22
CA SER A 178 -19.41 4.57 -3.23
C SER A 178 -18.60 5.36 -4.26
N VAL A 179 -17.33 5.00 -4.44
CA VAL A 179 -16.45 5.55 -5.48
C VAL A 179 -16.17 4.46 -6.48
N GLU A 180 -16.43 4.69 -7.77
CA GLU A 180 -16.14 3.69 -8.80
C GLU A 180 -14.64 3.37 -8.83
N ALA A 181 -14.29 2.08 -8.88
CA ALA A 181 -12.91 1.59 -8.83
C ALA A 181 -12.26 1.46 -10.22
N LYS A 182 -13.02 1.83 -11.27
CA LYS A 182 -12.62 1.79 -12.68
C LYS A 182 -11.81 3.02 -13.10
#